data_AF-A0A3B3IAB8-F1
#
_entry.id   AF-A0A3B3IAB8-F1
#
_cell.length_a   1.000
_cell.length_b   1.000
_cell.length_c   1.000
_cell.angle_alpha   90.00
_cell.angle_beta   90.00
_cell.angle_gamma   90.00
#
_symmetry.space_group_name_H-M   'P 1'
#
loop_
_entity.id
_entity.type
_entity.pdbx_description
1 polymer ?
#
loop_
_entity_poly.entity_id
_entity_poly.type
_entity_poly.pdbx_seq_one_letter_code
_entity_poly.pdbx_strand_id
1 'polypeptide(L)'
;MPLSLEYLFIPLPDLSQLLWCFYFLKPYIRSITSSKNAASTEELWPKRSGGSLVSPFVVSDLSGFVFQFKEFLGTYNKVTENCFMDCVKDFTTRDVKPEESSCSESCLQKYLKMTQRISMRFQEYHIQQNEALAAKAGLLGQPR
;
A
#
# COMPACT_ATOMS: atom_id res chain seq x y z
N MET A 1 26.83 20.89 0.52
CA MET A 1 27.52 21.84 -0.38
C MET A 1 28.24 21.01 -1.43
N PRO A 2 28.16 21.36 -2.71
CA PRO A 2 27.05 21.01 -3.61
C PRO A 2 27.54 20.20 -4.82
N LEU A 3 26.64 19.50 -5.51
CA LEU A 3 26.77 19.21 -6.94
C LEU A 3 25.36 19.22 -7.54
N SER A 4 24.97 20.43 -7.98
CA SER A 4 24.07 20.73 -9.10
C SER A 4 24.24 19.66 -10.20
N LEU A 5 23.21 18.99 -10.71
CA LEU A 5 21.89 19.45 -11.18
C LEU A 5 22.02 20.48 -12.30
N GLU A 6 22.55 20.03 -13.44
CA GLU A 6 22.19 20.51 -14.77
C GLU A 6 22.60 19.44 -15.81
N TYR A 7 21.77 19.26 -16.84
CA TYR A 7 21.90 18.34 -17.98
C TYR A 7 21.42 16.89 -17.82
N LEU A 8 20.09 16.71 -17.88
CA LEU A 8 19.54 15.81 -18.90
C LEU A 8 18.17 16.29 -19.37
N PHE A 9 18.21 17.22 -20.33
CA PHE A 9 17.14 17.47 -21.28
C PHE A 9 17.00 16.18 -22.12
N ILE A 10 16.01 15.34 -21.84
CA ILE A 10 15.63 14.26 -22.77
C ILE A 10 14.48 14.78 -23.64
N PRO A 11 14.72 14.93 -24.97
CA PRO A 11 13.69 15.33 -25.92
C PRO A 11 12.63 14.22 -26.06
N LEU A 12 11.40 14.63 -26.34
CA LEU A 12 10.26 13.77 -26.65
C LEU A 12 10.65 12.63 -27.63
N PRO A 13 10.19 11.38 -27.42
CA PRO A 13 10.25 10.34 -28.43
C PRO A 13 8.94 10.27 -29.25
N ASP A 14 9.15 10.36 -30.55
CA ASP A 14 8.38 9.98 -31.74
C ASP A 14 6.95 9.39 -31.61
N LEU A 15 6.05 9.98 -32.41
CA LEU A 15 4.68 9.55 -32.71
C LEU A 15 4.57 8.10 -33.25
N SER A 16 5.69 7.46 -33.59
CA SER A 16 5.77 6.09 -34.10
C SER A 16 5.53 5.02 -33.01
N GLN A 17 5.80 5.33 -31.73
CA GLN A 17 5.51 4.41 -30.61
C GLN A 17 4.01 4.30 -30.32
N LEU A 18 3.25 5.37 -30.55
CA LEU A 18 1.79 5.38 -30.32
C LEU A 18 1.03 4.49 -31.33
N LEU A 19 1.49 4.41 -32.58
CA LEU A 19 0.89 3.51 -33.57
C LEU A 19 1.13 2.03 -33.24
N TRP A 20 2.29 1.68 -32.67
CA TRP A 20 2.56 0.33 -32.20
C TRP A 20 1.66 -0.07 -31.03
N CYS A 21 1.41 0.84 -30.08
CA CYS A 21 0.43 0.64 -29.01
C CYS A 21 -0.97 0.35 -29.56
N PHE A 22 -1.48 1.10 -30.54
CA PHE A 22 -2.81 0.85 -31.10
C PHE A 22 -2.91 -0.46 -31.91
N TYR A 23 -1.83 -0.88 -32.58
CA TYR A 23 -1.81 -2.15 -33.31
C TYR A 23 -1.77 -3.37 -32.37
N PHE A 24 -1.12 -3.26 -31.21
CA PHE A 24 -1.04 -4.32 -30.20
C PHE A 24 -2.22 -4.35 -29.20
N LEU A 25 -2.97 -3.25 -29.02
CA LEU A 25 -4.10 -3.15 -28.07
C LEU A 25 -5.49 -3.44 -28.69
N LYS A 26 -5.58 -3.60 -30.01
CA LYS A 26 -6.81 -4.00 -30.71
C LYS A 26 -7.35 -5.41 -30.39
N PRO A 27 -6.53 -6.42 -30.01
CA PRO A 27 -7.06 -7.69 -29.50
C PRO A 27 -7.59 -7.61 -28.06
N TYR A 28 -7.23 -6.59 -27.26
CA TYR A 28 -7.64 -6.48 -25.86
C TYR A 28 -9.06 -5.90 -25.69
N ILE A 29 -9.45 -4.92 -26.51
CA ILE A 29 -10.74 -4.23 -26.35
C ILE A 29 -11.94 -5.10 -26.81
N ARG A 30 -11.73 -6.08 -27.72
CA ARG A 30 -12.81 -6.95 -28.21
C ARG A 30 -13.27 -8.02 -27.21
N SER A 31 -12.57 -8.18 -26.08
CA SER A 31 -12.93 -9.11 -25.00
C SER A 31 -13.99 -8.57 -24.03
N ILE A 32 -14.29 -7.26 -24.03
CA ILE A 32 -15.04 -6.62 -22.94
C ILE A 32 -16.56 -6.65 -23.16
N THR A 33 -17.05 -6.82 -24.39
CA THR A 33 -18.50 -6.67 -24.70
C THR A 33 -19.33 -7.98 -24.64
N SER A 34 -18.78 -9.12 -24.22
CA SER A 34 -19.46 -10.43 -24.25
C SER A 34 -19.61 -11.13 -22.89
N SER A 35 -19.54 -10.43 -21.76
CA SER A 35 -19.69 -11.05 -20.42
C SER A 35 -20.71 -10.33 -19.54
N LYS A 36 -21.90 -10.07 -20.07
CA LYS A 36 -23.06 -9.60 -19.26
C LYS A 36 -23.88 -10.70 -18.61
N ASN A 37 -23.58 -12.00 -18.74
CA ASN A 37 -24.39 -13.04 -18.12
C ASN A 37 -23.55 -14.20 -17.55
N ALA A 38 -23.88 -14.58 -16.31
CA ALA A 38 -23.50 -15.80 -15.57
C ALA A 38 -22.02 -15.89 -15.12
N ALA A 39 -21.64 -15.63 -13.86
CA ALA A 39 -22.02 -16.35 -12.62
C ALA A 39 -21.61 -17.83 -12.64
N SER A 40 -20.75 -18.23 -11.69
CA SER A 40 -20.92 -19.53 -11.04
C SER A 40 -20.46 -19.44 -9.59
N THR A 41 -21.39 -19.70 -8.67
CA THR A 41 -21.11 -20.56 -7.52
C THR A 41 -20.15 -21.66 -7.96
N GLU A 42 -18.95 -21.66 -7.38
CA GLU A 42 -17.94 -22.73 -7.35
C GLU A 42 -17.44 -23.34 -8.69
N GLU A 43 -16.16 -23.72 -8.66
CA GLU A 43 -15.49 -24.68 -9.55
C GLU A 43 -15.26 -24.29 -11.04
N LEU A 44 -14.21 -23.51 -11.33
CA LEU A 44 -13.35 -23.79 -12.51
C LEU A 44 -11.99 -23.04 -12.48
N TRP A 45 -10.96 -23.59 -11.84
CA TRP A 45 -9.58 -23.24 -12.21
C TRP A 45 -9.30 -23.83 -13.61
N PRO A 46 -8.93 -23.04 -14.63
CA PRO A 46 -8.67 -23.60 -15.94
C PRO A 46 -7.33 -24.33 -15.94
N LYS A 47 -7.37 -25.67 -16.05
CA LYS A 47 -6.26 -26.46 -16.58
C LYS A 47 -6.03 -26.03 -18.03
N ARG A 48 -4.92 -25.35 -18.34
CA ARG A 48 -4.35 -25.40 -19.69
C ARG A 48 -2.82 -25.41 -19.68
N SER A 49 -2.34 -26.51 -20.25
CA SER A 49 -1.01 -26.87 -20.69
C SER A 49 -0.31 -25.80 -21.56
N GLY A 50 1.01 -25.62 -21.31
CA GLY A 50 1.96 -25.16 -22.33
C GLY A 50 2.74 -23.89 -22.01
N GLY A 51 3.93 -24.05 -21.42
CA GLY A 51 5.14 -23.28 -21.73
C GLY A 51 5.17 -21.76 -21.45
N SER A 52 5.48 -21.38 -20.21
CA SER A 52 6.51 -20.37 -19.94
C SER A 52 6.96 -20.43 -18.48
N LEU A 53 8.27 -20.36 -18.32
CA LEU A 53 9.04 -20.68 -17.13
C LEU A 53 9.03 -19.52 -16.12
N VAL A 54 7.84 -19.08 -15.67
CA VAL A 54 7.73 -18.22 -14.48
C VAL A 54 7.46 -19.11 -13.28
N SER A 55 8.54 -19.40 -12.54
CA SER A 55 8.50 -20.22 -11.33
C SER A 55 7.47 -19.68 -10.32
N PRO A 56 6.71 -20.54 -9.63
CA PRO A 56 5.83 -20.16 -8.52
C PRO A 56 6.53 -19.30 -7.45
N PHE A 57 7.85 -19.38 -7.35
CA PHE A 57 8.68 -18.65 -6.40
C PHE A 57 8.60 -17.12 -6.53
N VAL A 58 8.47 -16.56 -7.75
CA VAL A 58 8.49 -15.09 -7.98
C VAL A 58 7.15 -14.42 -7.66
N VAL A 59 6.04 -15.17 -7.66
CA VAL A 59 4.69 -14.62 -7.38
C VAL A 59 4.49 -14.33 -5.89
N SER A 60 5.15 -15.10 -5.02
CA SER A 60 5.07 -14.94 -3.55
C SER A 60 5.59 -13.58 -3.07
N ASP A 61 6.73 -13.11 -3.58
CA ASP A 61 7.40 -11.91 -3.07
C ASP A 61 6.70 -10.58 -3.45
N LEU A 62 6.10 -10.49 -4.64
CA LEU A 62 5.40 -9.27 -5.06
C LEU A 62 4.09 -9.06 -4.28
N SER A 63 3.41 -10.15 -3.89
CA SER A 63 2.14 -10.08 -3.15
C SER A 63 2.29 -9.44 -1.76
N GLY A 64 3.39 -9.73 -1.05
CA GLY A 64 3.68 -9.13 0.25
C GLY A 64 3.95 -7.64 0.15
N PHE A 65 4.74 -7.22 -0.83
CA PHE A 65 4.99 -5.81 -1.12
C PHE A 65 3.71 -5.06 -1.48
N VAL A 66 2.88 -5.60 -2.38
CA VAL A 66 1.63 -4.95 -2.81
C VAL A 66 0.66 -4.77 -1.64
N PHE A 67 0.55 -5.75 -0.74
CA PHE A 67 -0.29 -5.63 0.45
C PHE A 67 0.24 -4.53 1.40
N GLN A 68 1.53 -4.54 1.71
CA GLN A 68 2.16 -3.54 2.59
C GLN A 68 2.03 -2.11 2.02
N PHE A 69 2.19 -1.95 0.71
CA PHE A 69 1.99 -0.65 0.05
C PHE A 69 0.54 -0.20 0.10
N LYS A 70 -0.42 -1.11 -0.09
CA LYS A 70 -1.84 -0.80 0.02
C LYS A 70 -2.20 -0.35 1.44
N GLU A 71 -1.65 -1.00 2.45
CA GLU A 71 -1.83 -0.61 3.85
C GLU A 71 -1.21 0.77 4.12
N PHE A 72 0.02 0.99 3.66
CA PHE A 72 0.70 2.29 3.75
C PHE A 72 -0.12 3.42 3.12
N LEU A 73 -0.64 3.23 1.91
CA LEU A 73 -1.47 4.24 1.23
C LEU A 73 -2.79 4.50 1.98
N GLY A 74 -3.38 3.46 2.57
CA GLY A 74 -4.55 3.60 3.44
C GLY A 74 -4.27 4.47 4.65
N THR A 75 -3.16 4.22 5.34
CA THR A 75 -2.72 5.02 6.49
C THR A 75 -2.34 6.44 6.07
N TYR A 76 -1.64 6.62 4.93
CA TYR A 76 -1.24 7.93 4.42
C TYR A 76 -2.45 8.86 4.23
N ASN A 77 -3.53 8.36 3.63
CA ASN A 77 -4.75 9.14 3.44
C ASN A 77 -5.36 9.56 4.78
N LYS A 78 -5.40 8.63 5.75
CA LYS A 78 -5.91 8.92 7.10
C LYS A 78 -5.08 9.96 7.83
N VAL A 79 -3.76 9.86 7.78
CA VAL A 79 -2.87 10.84 8.42
C VAL A 79 -3.01 12.20 7.78
N THR A 80 -3.07 12.25 6.45
CA THR A 80 -3.19 13.51 5.71
C THR A 80 -4.50 14.21 6.05
N GLU A 81 -5.62 13.49 6.12
CA GLU A 81 -6.92 14.03 6.55
C GLU A 81 -6.86 14.58 7.98
N ASN A 82 -6.33 13.80 8.93
CA ASN A 82 -6.21 14.23 10.32
C ASN A 82 -5.31 15.45 10.49
N CYS A 83 -4.13 15.45 9.87
CA CYS A 83 -3.20 16.58 9.97
C CYS A 83 -3.74 17.82 9.28
N PHE A 84 -4.47 17.68 8.17
CA PHE A 84 -5.13 18.80 7.52
C PHE A 84 -6.18 19.44 8.46
N MET A 85 -7.03 18.63 9.09
CA MET A 85 -8.05 19.13 10.03
C MET A 85 -7.46 19.77 11.29
N ASP A 86 -6.33 19.27 11.78
CA ASP A 86 -5.70 19.78 13.00
C ASP A 86 -4.83 21.03 12.77
N CYS A 87 -4.19 21.13 11.60
CA CYS A 87 -3.20 22.16 11.31
C CYS A 87 -3.68 23.28 10.39
N VAL A 88 -4.51 22.98 9.39
CA VAL A 88 -4.98 24.00 8.42
C VAL A 88 -6.21 24.69 8.98
N LYS A 89 -6.04 25.95 9.38
CA LYS A 89 -7.08 26.75 10.05
C LYS A 89 -7.32 28.08 9.34
N ASP A 90 -6.34 28.57 8.59
CA ASP A 90 -6.40 29.86 7.93
C ASP A 90 -6.68 29.72 6.44
N PHE A 91 -7.92 29.98 6.04
CA PHE A 91 -8.34 29.97 4.63
C PHE A 91 -8.26 31.35 3.95
N THR A 92 -7.47 32.27 4.50
CA THR A 92 -7.33 33.64 3.99
C THR A 92 -6.43 33.75 2.76
N THR A 93 -5.50 32.80 2.60
CA THR A 93 -4.56 32.71 1.48
C THR A 93 -4.65 31.33 0.83
N ARG A 94 -4.33 31.24 -0.46
CA ARG A 94 -4.22 29.95 -1.16
C ARG A 94 -2.93 29.19 -0.82
N ASP A 95 -1.94 29.91 -0.30
CA ASP A 95 -0.66 29.37 0.12
C ASP A 95 -0.71 28.95 1.60
N VAL A 96 -0.03 27.84 1.91
CA VAL A 96 0.11 27.31 3.27
C VAL A 96 1.03 28.22 4.07
N LYS A 97 0.56 28.69 5.23
CA LYS A 97 1.38 29.53 6.10
C LYS A 97 2.55 28.72 6.70
N PRO A 98 3.69 29.36 7.03
CA PRO A 98 4.83 28.66 7.64
C PRO A 98 4.47 27.97 8.97
N GLU A 99 3.52 28.53 9.72
CA GLU A 99 2.98 27.94 10.95
C GLU A 99 2.25 26.61 10.68
N GLU A 100 1.42 26.55 9.63
CA GLU A 100 0.68 25.33 9.24
C GLU A 100 1.62 24.26 8.67
N SER A 101 2.66 24.67 7.95
CA SER A 101 3.71 23.79 7.45
C SER A 101 4.46 23.11 8.61
N SER A 102 4.93 23.87 9.60
CA SER A 102 5.60 23.31 10.78
C SER A 102 4.68 22.44 11.64
N CYS A 103 3.39 22.80 11.74
CA CYS A 103 2.37 21.97 12.40
C CYS A 103 2.20 20.63 11.69
N SER A 104 2.12 20.63 10.36
CA SER A 104 1.92 19.41 9.55
C SER A 104 3.07 18.42 9.72
N GLU A 105 4.32 18.90 9.74
CA GLU A 105 5.50 18.08 10.02
C GLU A 105 5.45 17.47 11.42
N SER A 106 5.12 18.29 12.41
CA SER A 106 4.98 17.86 13.82
C SER A 106 3.85 16.86 14.00
N CYS A 107 2.72 17.04 13.30
CA CYS A 107 1.58 16.15 13.28
C CYS A 107 1.97 14.76 12.76
N LEU A 108 2.63 14.70 11.60
CA LEU A 108 3.10 13.44 11.03
C LEU A 108 4.06 12.71 11.98
N GLN A 109 5.05 13.42 12.54
CA GLN A 109 5.98 12.84 13.50
C GLN A 109 5.27 12.31 14.76
N LYS A 110 4.28 13.04 15.26
CA LYS A 110 3.47 12.62 16.42
C LYS A 110 2.64 11.39 16.10
N TYR A 111 2.03 11.34 14.91
CA TYR A 111 1.25 10.19 14.46
C TYR A 111 2.10 8.93 14.37
N LEU A 112 3.27 9.00 13.72
CA LEU A 112 4.16 7.84 13.58
C LEU A 112 4.62 7.30 14.94
N LYS A 113 5.04 8.19 15.85
CA LYS A 113 5.44 7.83 17.22
C LYS A 113 4.27 7.24 18.02
N MET A 114 3.06 7.78 17.84
CA MET A 114 1.85 7.27 18.46
C MET A 114 1.54 5.85 17.97
N THR A 115 1.51 5.62 16.66
CA THR A 115 1.22 4.31 16.06
C THR A 115 2.21 3.24 16.52
N GLN A 116 3.51 3.56 16.60
CA GLN A 116 4.52 2.65 17.16
C GLN A 116 4.26 2.32 18.63
N ARG A 117 3.93 3.32 19.45
CA ARG A 117 3.61 3.11 20.87
C ARG A 117 2.35 2.26 21.05
N ILE A 118 1.31 2.53 20.27
CA ILE A 118 0.07 1.74 20.29
C ILE A 118 0.36 0.29 19.91
N SER A 119 1.16 0.06 18.87
CA SER A 119 1.54 -1.29 18.45
C SER A 119 2.25 -2.06 19.56
N MET A 120 3.21 -1.44 20.24
CA MET A 120 3.91 -2.08 21.38
C MET A 120 2.94 -2.46 22.51
N ARG A 121 2.04 -1.55 22.92
CA ARG A 121 1.06 -1.84 23.99
C ARG A 121 0.05 -2.91 23.58
N PHE A 122 -0.34 -2.94 22.32
CA PHE A 122 -1.23 -3.97 21.80
C PHE A 122 -0.58 -5.34 21.85
N GLN A 123 0.69 -5.46 21.46
CA GLN A 123 1.46 -6.70 21.55
C GLN A 123 1.60 -7.17 23.01
N GLU A 124 1.95 -6.27 23.94
CA GLU A 124 2.02 -6.58 25.37
C GLU A 124 0.69 -7.14 25.90
N TYR A 125 -0.43 -6.54 25.51
CA TYR A 125 -1.77 -7.00 25.91
C TYR A 125 -2.10 -8.39 25.35
N HIS A 126 -1.78 -8.64 24.09
CA HIS A 126 -1.96 -9.95 23.45
C HIS A 126 -1.13 -11.05 24.14
N ILE A 127 0.10 -10.75 24.54
CA ILE A 127 0.96 -11.69 25.26
C ILE A 127 0.34 -12.03 26.62
N GLN A 128 -0.08 -11.02 27.40
CA GLN A 128 -0.71 -11.24 28.71
C GLN A 128 -1.99 -12.08 28.63
N GLN A 129 -2.84 -11.82 27.62
CA GLN A 129 -4.02 -12.65 27.40
C GLN A 129 -3.66 -14.09 27.10
N ASN A 130 -2.66 -14.33 26.24
CA ASN A 130 -2.23 -15.67 25.88
C ASN A 130 -1.62 -16.41 27.07
N GLU A 131 -0.83 -15.74 27.90
CA GLU A 131 -0.29 -16.29 29.15
C GLU A 131 -1.40 -16.65 30.14
N ALA A 132 -2.42 -15.79 30.29
CA ALA A 132 -3.57 -16.07 31.14
C ALA A 132 -4.40 -17.26 30.61
N LEU A 133 -4.53 -17.41 29.30
CA LEU A 133 -5.18 -18.56 28.67
C LEU A 133 -4.35 -19.84 28.85
N ALA A 134 -3.03 -19.77 28.70
CA ALA A 134 -2.11 -20.90 28.92
C ALA A 134 -2.09 -21.36 30.39
N ALA A 135 -2.16 -20.42 31.34
CA ALA A 135 -2.30 -20.70 32.76
C ALA A 135 -3.62 -21.42 33.07
N LYS A 136 -4.73 -20.97 32.47
CA LYS A 136 -6.05 -21.63 32.60
C LYS A 136 -6.10 -23.01 31.93
N ALA A 137 -5.32 -23.21 30.87
CA ALA A 137 -5.17 -24.50 30.21
C ALA A 137 -4.26 -25.49 30.96
N GLY A 138 -3.68 -25.11 32.10
CA GLY A 138 -2.83 -25.98 32.92
C GLY A 138 -1.47 -26.31 32.29
N LEU A 139 -1.04 -25.55 31.27
CA LEU A 139 0.22 -25.79 30.53
C LEU A 139 1.45 -25.16 31.18
N LEU A 140 1.28 -24.29 32.18
CA LEU A 140 2.38 -23.79 33.00
C LEU A 140 2.77 -24.87 34.03
N GLY A 141 3.47 -25.89 33.53
CA GLY A 141 4.21 -26.84 34.35
C GLY A 141 5.20 -26.09 35.24
N GLN A 142 5.01 -26.27 36.54
CA GLN A 142 5.78 -25.71 37.64
C GLN A 142 7.30 -25.88 37.42
N PRO A 143 8.12 -24.82 37.50
CA PRO A 143 9.57 -25.02 37.57
C PRO A 143 9.87 -25.75 38.89
N ARG A 144 10.51 -26.93 38.76
CA ARG A 144 11.04 -27.70 39.89
C ARG A 144 12.23 -26.98 40.52
#